data_AF-A0A1F9S908-F1
#
_entry.id   AF-A0A1F9S908-F1
#
_cell.length_a   1.000
_cell.length_b   1.000
_cell.length_c   1.000
_cell.angle_alpha   90.00
_cell.angle_beta   90.00
_cell.angle_gamma   90.00
#
_symmetry.space_group_name_H-M   'P 1'
#
loop_
_entity.id
_entity.type
_entity.pdbx_description
1 polymer ?
#
loop_
_entity_poly.entity_id
_entity_poly.type
_entity_poly.pdbx_seq_one_letter_code
_entity_poly.pdbx_strand_id
1 'polypeptide(L)'
;MEWILQLPVLFFSVIFHEFAHGFAAHRRGDDTAYLSGRLSFNPIPHIDPVGTVILPAACIFMGFPAIGWAKPVPVNPYRLNNPRSDMAMVAFSGPLSNLLLAVASALIFKLLTFGLLPADLTYTLMKMFGFAVLINLALAMFNLVPVYPLDGSQIALGVLKGRALEIYEKHLPYGWMIIVALVFTGLVKYLILPPLYLALQLLAQLGIPIGI
;
A
#
# COMPACT_ATOMS: atom_id res chain seq x y z
N MET A 1 4.94 -10.55 20.84
CA MET A 1 4.29 -9.23 20.67
C MET A 1 4.96 -8.46 19.53
N GLU A 2 4.87 -8.98 18.30
CA GLU A 2 5.52 -8.32 17.15
C GLU A 2 4.65 -7.17 16.58
N TRP A 3 3.36 -7.19 16.90
CA TRP A 3 2.38 -6.16 16.51
C TRP A 3 2.75 -4.75 16.97
N ILE A 4 3.51 -4.61 18.07
CA ILE A 4 4.01 -3.32 18.58
C ILE A 4 4.94 -2.66 17.58
N LEU A 5 5.71 -3.44 16.81
CA LEU A 5 6.59 -2.93 15.76
C LEU A 5 5.87 -2.85 14.42
N GLN A 6 5.01 -3.82 14.10
CA GLN A 6 4.30 -3.90 12.83
C GLN A 6 3.26 -2.80 12.65
N LEU A 7 2.48 -2.46 13.69
CA LEU A 7 1.40 -1.48 13.57
C LEU A 7 1.91 -0.07 13.24
N PRO A 8 2.89 0.51 13.94
CA PRO A 8 3.43 1.82 13.58
C PRO A 8 3.99 1.85 12.16
N VAL A 9 4.70 0.79 11.76
CA VAL A 9 5.24 0.63 10.41
C VAL A 9 4.11 0.58 9.37
N LEU A 10 3.05 -0.19 9.63
CA LEU A 10 1.89 -0.29 8.75
C LEU A 10 1.20 1.06 8.59
N PHE A 11 0.87 1.75 9.69
CA PHE A 11 0.23 3.05 9.63
C PHE A 11 1.08 4.08 8.89
N PHE A 12 2.39 4.14 9.19
CA PHE A 12 3.29 5.02 8.46
C PHE A 12 3.32 4.70 6.97
N SER A 13 3.39 3.42 6.59
CA SER A 13 3.43 2.98 5.19
C SER A 13 2.15 3.36 4.44
N VAL A 14 0.97 3.16 5.06
CA VAL A 14 -0.32 3.57 4.47
C VAL A 14 -0.41 5.08 4.33
N ILE A 15 0.00 5.86 5.34
CA ILE A 15 -0.03 7.32 5.26
C ILE A 15 0.92 7.83 4.17
N PHE A 16 2.11 7.25 4.04
CA PHE A 16 3.07 7.61 3.01
C PHE A 16 2.54 7.30 1.61
N HIS A 17 1.86 6.16 1.45
CA HIS A 17 1.16 5.76 0.23
C HIS A 17 0.07 6.76 -0.17
N GLU A 18 -0.82 7.10 0.75
CA GLU A 18 -1.89 8.08 0.54
C GLU A 18 -1.33 9.49 0.26
N PHE A 19 -0.26 9.88 0.96
CA PHE A 19 0.45 11.12 0.71
C PHE A 19 1.02 11.15 -0.72
N ALA A 20 1.57 10.04 -1.21
CA ALA A 20 2.10 9.95 -2.57
C ALA A 20 1.00 10.18 -3.63
N HIS A 21 -0.19 9.59 -3.45
CA HIS A 21 -1.34 9.87 -4.31
C HIS A 21 -1.71 11.36 -4.32
N GLY A 22 -1.87 11.95 -3.14
CA GLY A 22 -2.22 13.37 -3.01
C GLY A 22 -1.16 14.29 -3.63
N PHE A 23 0.12 13.97 -3.41
CA PHE A 23 1.23 14.74 -3.96
C PHE A 23 1.28 14.64 -5.49
N ALA A 24 1.09 13.43 -6.04
CA ALA A 24 1.05 13.21 -7.48
C ALA A 24 -0.14 13.92 -8.12
N ALA A 25 -1.32 13.89 -7.49
CA ALA A 25 -2.52 14.59 -7.95
C ALA A 25 -2.30 16.10 -7.97
N HIS A 26 -1.71 16.66 -6.89
CA HIS A 26 -1.39 18.08 -6.81
C HIS A 26 -0.41 18.53 -7.89
N ARG A 27 0.63 17.73 -8.15
CA ARG A 27 1.58 17.97 -9.25
C ARG A 27 0.95 17.90 -10.64
N ARG A 28 -0.24 17.30 -10.76
CA ARG A 28 -1.02 17.15 -12.01
C ARG A 28 -2.20 18.12 -12.13
N GLY A 29 -2.32 19.07 -11.20
CA GLY A 29 -3.33 20.14 -11.23
C GLY A 29 -4.49 19.94 -10.25
N ASP A 30 -4.57 18.80 -9.56
CA ASP A 30 -5.63 18.55 -8.58
C ASP A 30 -5.18 18.90 -7.15
N ASP A 31 -5.60 20.07 -6.67
CA ASP A 31 -5.38 20.56 -5.31
C ASP A 31 -6.43 20.07 -4.29
N THR A 32 -7.35 19.16 -4.64
CA THR A 32 -8.42 18.69 -3.73
C THR A 32 -7.88 18.11 -2.41
N ALA A 33 -6.85 17.26 -2.49
CA ALA A 33 -6.19 16.69 -1.32
C ALA A 33 -5.51 17.75 -0.43
N TYR A 34 -4.90 18.77 -1.08
CA TYR A 34 -4.24 19.88 -0.40
C TYR A 34 -5.25 20.77 0.33
N LEU A 35 -6.29 21.22 -0.38
CA LEU A 35 -7.36 22.07 0.18
C LEU A 35 -8.16 21.39 1.29
N SER A 36 -8.29 20.06 1.24
CA SER A 36 -8.95 19.28 2.30
C SER A 36 -8.05 18.98 3.50
N GLY A 37 -6.81 19.46 3.51
CA GLY A 37 -5.84 19.23 4.59
C GLY A 37 -5.35 17.78 4.70
N ARG A 38 -5.57 16.95 3.68
CA ARG A 38 -5.18 15.53 3.68
C ARG A 38 -3.81 15.26 3.07
N LEU A 39 -3.16 16.27 2.49
CA LEU A 39 -1.75 16.20 2.11
C LEU A 39 -0.86 16.36 3.35
N SER A 40 -0.92 15.39 4.27
CA SER A 40 -0.25 15.43 5.57
C SER A 40 0.22 14.05 6.02
N PHE A 41 1.34 14.01 6.74
CA PHE A 41 1.80 12.83 7.47
C PHE A 41 1.11 12.65 8.83
N ASN A 42 0.24 13.59 9.23
CA ASN A 42 -0.58 13.42 10.41
C ASN A 42 -1.53 12.23 10.19
N PRO A 43 -1.55 11.20 11.06
CA PRO A 43 -2.46 10.06 10.90
C PRO A 43 -3.93 10.44 11.07
N ILE A 44 -4.23 11.50 11.85
CA ILE A 44 -5.60 11.82 12.27
C ILE A 44 -6.57 12.04 11.09
N PRO A 45 -6.24 12.82 10.04
CA PRO A 45 -7.13 13.03 8.90
C PRO A 45 -7.40 11.77 8.05
N HIS A 46 -6.57 10.74 8.19
CA HIS A 46 -6.63 9.47 7.45
C HIS A 46 -7.40 8.38 8.21
N ILE A 47 -7.82 8.65 9.45
CA ILE A 47 -8.63 7.72 10.24
C ILE A 47 -10.08 7.76 9.76
N ASP A 48 -10.62 6.58 9.41
CA ASP A 48 -12.05 6.34 9.28
C ASP A 48 -12.56 5.74 10.60
N PRO A 49 -13.46 6.41 11.36
CA PRO A 49 -13.97 5.87 12.61
C PRO A 49 -14.59 4.47 12.46
N VAL A 50 -15.24 4.20 11.32
CA VAL A 50 -15.84 2.89 11.03
C VAL A 50 -14.77 1.91 10.59
N GLY A 51 -14.04 2.26 9.52
CA GLY A 51 -13.08 1.37 8.87
C GLY A 51 -11.81 1.10 9.69
N THR A 52 -11.31 2.09 10.42
CA THR A 52 -10.03 2.02 11.14
C THR A 52 -10.20 1.63 12.61
N VAL A 53 -11.38 1.87 13.23
CA VAL A 53 -11.60 1.64 14.67
C VAL A 53 -12.71 0.62 14.92
N ILE A 54 -13.94 0.93 14.50
CA ILE A 54 -15.12 0.11 14.87
C ILE A 54 -15.04 -1.29 14.27
N LEU A 55 -14.73 -1.40 12.97
CA LEU A 55 -14.71 -2.68 12.28
C LEU A 55 -13.59 -3.61 12.80
N PRO A 56 -12.32 -3.18 12.92
CA PRO A 56 -11.29 -3.99 13.57
C PRO A 56 -11.66 -4.41 15.00
N ALA A 57 -12.22 -3.51 15.81
CA ALA A 57 -12.62 -3.82 17.18
C ALA A 57 -13.74 -4.87 17.25
N ALA A 58 -14.73 -4.76 16.37
CA ALA A 58 -15.81 -5.74 16.27
C ALA A 58 -15.29 -7.11 15.80
N CYS A 59 -14.40 -7.14 14.80
CA CYS A 59 -13.76 -8.38 14.35
C CYS A 59 -13.00 -9.07 15.49
N ILE A 60 -12.18 -8.32 16.24
CA ILE A 60 -11.41 -8.86 17.37
C ILE A 60 -12.37 -9.41 18.44
N PHE A 61 -13.43 -8.67 18.79
CA PHE A 61 -14.41 -9.10 19.79
C PHE A 61 -15.15 -10.37 19.37
N MET A 62 -15.40 -10.54 18.08
CA MET A 62 -16.08 -11.71 17.51
C MET A 62 -15.12 -12.86 17.16
N GLY A 63 -13.81 -12.71 17.38
CA GLY A 63 -12.80 -13.73 17.06
C GLY A 63 -12.44 -13.84 15.57
N PHE A 64 -12.82 -12.86 14.75
CA PHE A 64 -12.43 -12.77 13.34
C PHE A 64 -11.10 -12.01 13.16
N PRO A 65 -10.38 -12.25 12.05
CA PRO A 65 -9.24 -11.41 11.67
C PRO A 65 -9.65 -9.93 11.64
N ALA A 66 -8.82 -9.06 12.23
CA ALA A 66 -9.06 -7.63 12.21
C ALA A 66 -8.95 -7.10 10.78
N ILE A 67 -10.08 -6.71 10.21
CA ILE A 67 -10.16 -6.11 8.87
C ILE A 67 -10.51 -4.64 9.07
N GLY A 68 -9.80 -3.76 8.35
CA GLY A 68 -10.05 -2.34 8.38
C GLY A 68 -9.45 -1.63 7.19
N TRP A 69 -9.90 -0.41 6.95
CA TRP A 69 -9.37 0.48 5.92
C TRP A 69 -9.10 1.86 6.49
N ALA A 70 -8.16 2.57 5.87
CA ALA A 70 -7.94 3.99 6.10
C ALA A 70 -8.88 4.81 5.21
N LYS A 71 -9.12 6.06 5.58
CA LYS A 71 -9.86 7.01 4.75
C LYS A 71 -8.96 7.46 3.59
N PRO A 72 -9.30 7.16 2.33
CA PRO A 72 -8.42 7.48 1.21
C PRO A 72 -8.31 8.98 0.96
N VAL A 73 -7.20 9.39 0.35
CA VAL A 73 -6.98 10.77 -0.09
C VAL A 73 -7.87 11.07 -1.31
N PRO A 74 -8.62 12.20 -1.30
CA PRO A 74 -9.52 12.51 -2.39
C PRO A 74 -8.72 12.97 -3.61
N VAL A 75 -9.03 12.37 -4.75
CA VAL A 75 -8.52 12.77 -6.06
C VAL A 75 -9.71 13.14 -6.93
N ASN A 76 -9.66 14.30 -7.59
CA ASN A 76 -10.68 14.80 -8.49
C ASN A 76 -10.19 14.71 -9.95
N PRO A 77 -10.65 13.71 -10.72
CA PRO A 77 -10.22 13.54 -12.12
C PRO A 77 -10.51 14.75 -13.01
N TYR A 78 -11.52 15.56 -12.67
CA TYR A 78 -11.92 16.73 -13.47
C TYR A 78 -10.95 17.92 -13.31
N ARG A 79 -10.09 17.92 -12.30
CA ARG A 79 -9.04 18.94 -12.09
C ARG A 79 -7.70 18.55 -12.70
N LEU A 80 -7.56 17.30 -13.16
CA LEU A 80 -6.34 16.81 -13.78
C LEU A 80 -6.24 17.30 -15.23
N ASN A 81 -5.00 17.58 -15.67
CA ASN A 81 -4.74 18.04 -17.04
C ASN A 81 -5.17 17.01 -18.09
N ASN A 82 -4.88 15.73 -17.85
CA ASN A 82 -5.25 14.60 -18.70
C ASN A 82 -5.91 13.51 -17.84
N PRO A 83 -7.24 13.57 -17.60
CA PRO A 83 -7.91 12.81 -16.55
C PRO A 83 -7.56 11.31 -16.50
N ARG A 84 -7.58 10.61 -17.64
CA ARG A 84 -7.32 9.15 -17.66
C ARG A 84 -5.86 8.81 -17.38
N SER A 85 -4.92 9.43 -18.10
CA SER A 85 -3.49 9.13 -17.92
C SER A 85 -2.98 9.62 -16.57
N ASP A 86 -3.46 10.79 -16.13
CA ASP A 86 -3.05 11.37 -14.86
C ASP A 86 -3.60 10.54 -13.69
N MET A 87 -4.85 10.05 -13.76
CA MET A 87 -5.38 9.12 -12.76
C MET A 87 -4.55 7.84 -12.66
N ALA A 88 -4.11 7.27 -13.78
CA ALA A 88 -3.22 6.10 -13.76
C ALA A 88 -1.85 6.41 -13.14
N MET A 89 -1.29 7.59 -13.40
CA MET A 89 -0.01 8.01 -12.80
C MET A 89 -0.14 8.34 -11.31
N VAL A 90 -1.26 8.92 -10.90
CA VAL A 90 -1.61 9.13 -9.50
C VAL A 90 -1.76 7.78 -8.80
N ALA A 91 -2.52 6.85 -9.37
CA ALA A 91 -2.67 5.50 -8.82
C ALA A 91 -1.34 4.75 -8.73
N PHE A 92 -0.45 4.89 -9.72
CA PHE A 92 0.88 4.27 -9.65
C PHE A 92 1.79 4.87 -8.57
N SER A 93 1.59 6.13 -8.18
CA SER A 93 2.44 6.79 -7.19
C SER A 93 2.39 6.15 -5.80
N GLY A 94 1.23 5.60 -5.40
CA GLY A 94 1.06 4.87 -4.15
C GLY A 94 1.94 3.61 -4.09
N PRO A 95 1.76 2.62 -4.98
CA PRO A 95 2.59 1.42 -5.01
C PRO A 95 4.07 1.74 -5.23
N LEU A 96 4.40 2.73 -6.05
CA LEU A 96 5.77 3.18 -6.23
C LEU A 96 6.39 3.69 -4.92
N SER A 97 5.65 4.48 -4.15
CA SER A 97 6.13 5.00 -2.86
C SER A 97 6.43 3.88 -1.87
N ASN A 98 5.58 2.83 -1.83
CA ASN A 98 5.81 1.65 -1.01
C ASN A 98 7.04 0.88 -1.48
N LEU A 99 7.23 0.69 -2.79
CA LEU A 99 8.45 0.05 -3.31
C LEU A 99 9.71 0.84 -2.92
N LEU A 100 9.67 2.18 -2.97
CA LEU A 100 10.78 3.03 -2.53
C LEU A 100 11.02 2.91 -1.02
N LEU A 101 9.98 2.87 -0.19
CA LEU A 101 10.09 2.64 1.24
C LEU A 101 10.66 1.25 1.57
N ALA A 102 10.28 0.22 0.81
CA ALA A 102 10.84 -1.12 0.95
C ALA A 102 12.34 -1.11 0.62
N VAL A 103 12.74 -0.49 -0.48
CA VAL A 103 14.17 -0.37 -0.84
C VAL A 103 14.95 0.40 0.22
N ALA A 104 14.44 1.55 0.66
CA ALA A 104 15.08 2.35 1.71
C ALA A 104 15.22 1.56 3.02
N SER A 105 14.17 0.83 3.42
CA SER A 105 14.18 -0.01 4.62
C SER A 105 15.16 -1.17 4.51
N ALA A 106 15.27 -1.79 3.32
CA ALA A 106 16.24 -2.85 3.06
C ALA A 106 17.69 -2.35 3.16
N LEU A 107 17.96 -1.14 2.63
CA LEU A 107 19.28 -0.50 2.76
C LEU A 107 19.62 -0.22 4.21
N ILE A 108 18.68 0.31 5.00
CA ILE A 108 18.90 0.55 6.44
C ILE A 108 19.12 -0.78 7.17
N PHE A 109 18.33 -1.81 6.88
CA PHE A 109 18.54 -3.15 7.41
C PHE A 109 19.96 -3.65 7.13
N LYS A 110 20.46 -3.48 5.89
CA LYS A 110 21.82 -3.86 5.54
C LYS A 110 22.85 -3.10 6.36
N LEU A 111 22.68 -1.79 6.54
CA LEU A 111 23.60 -0.96 7.31
C LEU A 111 23.69 -1.42 8.78
N LEU A 112 22.56 -1.86 9.35
CA LEU A 112 22.53 -2.38 10.73
C LEU A 112 23.34 -3.67 10.89
N THR A 113 23.52 -4.46 9.83
CA THR A 113 24.32 -5.70 9.89
C THR A 113 25.82 -5.44 10.13
N PHE A 114 26.30 -4.21 9.95
CA PHE A 114 27.68 -3.84 10.25
C PHE A 114 27.96 -3.67 11.76
N GLY A 115 26.95 -3.78 12.63
CA GLY A 115 27.15 -3.79 14.08
C GLY A 115 27.57 -2.43 14.67
N LEU A 116 27.13 -1.32 14.06
CA LEU A 116 27.47 0.05 14.50
C LEU A 116 26.76 0.49 15.79
N LEU A 117 25.81 -0.29 16.29
CA LEU A 117 24.95 0.02 17.43
C LEU A 117 24.98 -1.13 18.46
N PRO A 118 24.55 -0.88 19.72
CA PRO A 118 24.39 -1.94 20.72
C PRO A 118 23.55 -3.11 20.18
N ALA A 119 23.85 -4.34 20.61
CA ALA A 119 23.26 -5.56 20.06
C ALA A 119 21.72 -5.57 20.15
N ASP A 120 21.16 -5.20 21.30
CA ASP A 120 19.71 -5.19 21.53
C ASP A 120 18.98 -4.16 20.65
N LEU A 121 19.59 -2.97 20.49
CA LEU A 121 19.07 -1.93 19.62
C LEU A 121 19.14 -2.35 18.15
N THR A 122 20.27 -2.92 17.73
CA THR A 122 20.47 -3.45 16.38
C THR A 122 19.42 -4.49 16.03
N TYR A 123 19.20 -5.47 16.92
CA TYR A 123 18.19 -6.51 16.73
C TYR A 123 16.77 -5.93 16.58
N THR A 124 16.40 -4.99 17.45
CA THR A 124 15.09 -4.34 17.43
C THR A 124 14.87 -3.56 16.13
N LEU A 125 15.86 -2.77 15.71
CA LEU A 125 15.80 -2.01 14.47
C LEU A 125 15.77 -2.92 13.24
N MET A 126 16.59 -3.97 13.21
CA MET A 126 16.57 -4.95 12.11
C MET A 126 15.19 -5.60 11.97
N LYS A 127 14.53 -5.97 13.07
CA LYS A 127 13.14 -6.45 13.03
C LYS A 127 12.18 -5.40 12.47
N MET A 128 12.24 -4.18 12.97
CA MET A 128 11.37 -3.08 12.53
C MET A 128 11.52 -2.82 11.02
N PHE A 129 12.75 -2.72 10.51
CA PHE A 129 12.99 -2.50 9.08
C PHE A 129 12.70 -3.75 8.24
N GLY A 130 12.88 -4.96 8.78
CA GLY A 130 12.43 -6.19 8.14
C GLY A 130 10.91 -6.19 7.93
N PHE A 131 10.14 -5.81 8.95
CA PHE A 131 8.69 -5.62 8.81
C PHE A 131 8.36 -4.50 7.82
N ALA A 132 9.10 -3.39 7.82
CA ALA A 132 8.88 -2.30 6.87
C ALA A 132 9.06 -2.75 5.42
N VAL A 133 10.07 -3.56 5.12
CA VAL A 133 10.23 -4.16 3.80
C VAL A 133 9.04 -5.06 3.45
N LEU A 134 8.69 -6.01 4.33
CA LEU A 134 7.60 -6.95 4.06
C LEU A 134 6.25 -6.25 3.85
N ILE A 135 5.90 -5.33 4.75
CA ILE A 135 4.64 -4.59 4.70
C ILE A 135 4.58 -3.73 3.43
N ASN A 136 5.63 -2.99 3.11
CA ASN A 136 5.61 -2.12 1.93
C ASN A 136 5.59 -2.93 0.62
N LEU A 137 6.35 -4.02 0.51
CA LEU A 137 6.26 -4.91 -0.65
C LEU A 137 4.86 -5.51 -0.79
N ALA A 138 4.28 -6.00 0.31
CA ALA A 138 2.93 -6.56 0.30
C ALA A 138 1.87 -5.52 -0.09
N LEU A 139 1.93 -4.30 0.46
CA LEU A 139 1.03 -3.21 0.12
C LEU A 139 1.17 -2.79 -1.35
N ALA A 140 2.40 -2.71 -1.87
CA ALA A 140 2.63 -2.41 -3.28
C ALA A 140 2.03 -3.49 -4.19
N MET A 141 2.31 -4.76 -3.91
CA MET A 141 1.83 -5.89 -4.72
C MET A 141 0.32 -6.05 -4.66
N PHE A 142 -0.28 -5.86 -3.48
CA PHE A 142 -1.72 -5.88 -3.31
C PHE A 142 -2.38 -4.75 -4.10
N ASN A 143 -1.90 -3.51 -3.96
CA ASN A 143 -2.48 -2.39 -4.68
C ASN A 143 -2.24 -2.44 -6.20
N LEU A 144 -1.25 -3.18 -6.69
CA LEU A 144 -1.06 -3.41 -8.13
C LEU A 144 -2.01 -4.44 -8.74
N VAL A 145 -2.80 -5.16 -7.93
CA VAL A 145 -3.82 -6.10 -8.44
C VAL A 145 -4.86 -5.30 -9.24
N PRO A 146 -5.15 -5.66 -10.51
CA PRO A 146 -6.01 -4.87 -11.38
C PRO A 146 -7.51 -5.09 -11.12
N VAL A 147 -7.97 -4.79 -9.89
CA VAL A 147 -9.37 -4.94 -9.46
C VAL A 147 -9.78 -3.70 -8.65
N TYR A 148 -10.89 -3.07 -9.01
CA TYR A 148 -11.40 -1.89 -8.31
C TYR A 148 -11.81 -2.24 -6.86
N PRO A 149 -11.51 -1.42 -5.84
CA PRO A 149 -10.96 -0.06 -5.90
C PRO A 149 -9.44 0.06 -5.80
N LEU A 150 -8.67 -1.02 -5.97
CA LEU A 150 -7.21 -0.99 -5.87
C LEU A 150 -6.58 -0.14 -7.00
N ASP A 151 -5.39 0.41 -6.75
CA ASP A 151 -4.67 1.28 -7.68
C ASP A 151 -4.43 0.65 -9.04
N GLY A 152 -4.14 -0.65 -9.06
CA GLY A 152 -3.93 -1.45 -10.27
C GLY A 152 -5.09 -1.35 -11.24
N SER A 153 -6.31 -1.12 -10.74
CA SER A 153 -7.48 -0.89 -11.58
C SER A 153 -7.43 0.43 -12.31
N GLN A 154 -7.05 1.51 -11.63
CA GLN A 154 -6.88 2.82 -12.24
C GLN A 154 -5.70 2.84 -13.22
N ILE A 155 -4.61 2.13 -12.89
CA ILE A 155 -3.48 1.92 -13.82
C ILE A 155 -3.97 1.18 -15.07
N ALA A 156 -4.74 0.10 -14.92
CA ALA A 156 -5.30 -0.64 -16.05
C ALA A 156 -6.21 0.26 -16.92
N LEU A 157 -7.07 1.07 -16.33
CA LEU A 157 -7.94 2.01 -17.05
C LEU A 157 -7.16 3.06 -17.87
N GLY A 158 -5.98 3.49 -17.40
CA GLY A 158 -5.13 4.41 -18.16
C GLY A 158 -4.33 3.75 -19.30
N VAL A 159 -4.09 2.44 -19.22
CA VAL A 159 -3.29 1.69 -20.19
C VAL A 159 -4.14 1.01 -21.26
N LEU A 160 -5.29 0.44 -20.88
CA LEU A 160 -6.17 -0.31 -21.77
C LEU A 160 -6.84 0.58 -22.83
N LYS A 161 -7.09 0.01 -24.00
CA LYS A 161 -7.73 0.70 -25.15
C LYS A 161 -8.73 -0.21 -25.86
N GLY A 162 -9.70 0.41 -26.55
CA GLY A 162 -10.69 -0.28 -27.38
C GLY A 162 -11.50 -1.31 -26.61
N ARG A 163 -11.72 -2.49 -27.21
CA ARG A 163 -12.55 -3.57 -26.64
C ARG A 163 -12.08 -4.04 -25.27
N ALA A 164 -10.77 -4.05 -25.00
CA ALA A 164 -10.24 -4.47 -23.71
C ALA A 164 -10.67 -3.52 -22.58
N LEU A 165 -10.66 -2.21 -22.86
CA LEU A 165 -11.13 -1.19 -21.92
C LEU A 165 -12.64 -1.34 -21.66
N GLU A 166 -13.44 -1.49 -22.71
CA GLU A 166 -14.90 -1.67 -22.59
C GLU A 166 -15.29 -2.89 -21.76
N ILE A 167 -14.56 -4.00 -21.90
CA ILE A 167 -14.77 -5.20 -21.08
C ILE A 167 -14.39 -4.91 -19.63
N TYR A 168 -13.25 -4.26 -19.42
CA TYR A 168 -12.76 -3.94 -18.08
C TYR A 168 -13.70 -3.01 -17.32
N GLU A 169 -14.21 -1.95 -17.96
CA GLU A 169 -15.16 -0.99 -17.37
C GLU A 169 -16.45 -1.67 -16.89
N LYS A 170 -16.93 -2.71 -17.58
CA LYS A 170 -18.11 -3.50 -17.16
C LYS A 170 -17.89 -4.26 -15.85
N HIS A 171 -16.65 -4.52 -15.47
CA HIS A 171 -16.32 -5.25 -14.24
C HIS A 171 -16.12 -4.34 -13.02
N LEU A 172 -15.94 -3.02 -13.21
CA LEU A 172 -15.71 -2.07 -12.11
C LEU A 172 -16.75 -2.14 -10.98
N PRO A 173 -18.07 -2.24 -11.25
CA PRO A 173 -19.08 -2.30 -10.19
C PRO A 173 -18.96 -3.54 -9.29
N TYR A 174 -18.40 -4.63 -9.81
CA TYR A 174 -18.22 -5.89 -9.09
C TYR A 174 -16.85 -5.98 -8.38
N GLY A 175 -15.96 -5.00 -8.59
CA GLY A 175 -14.57 -5.06 -8.11
C GLY A 175 -14.45 -5.31 -6.60
N TRP A 176 -15.23 -4.60 -5.79
CA TRP A 176 -15.26 -4.80 -4.34
C TRP A 176 -15.63 -6.25 -3.97
N MET A 177 -16.65 -6.81 -4.62
CA MET A 177 -17.08 -8.20 -4.38
C MET A 177 -15.98 -9.19 -4.77
N ILE A 178 -15.25 -8.92 -5.86
CA ILE A 178 -14.11 -9.74 -6.30
C ILE A 178 -13.00 -9.70 -5.25
N ILE A 179 -12.65 -8.52 -4.72
CA ILE A 179 -11.61 -8.41 -3.68
C ILE A 179 -12.02 -9.16 -2.42
N VAL A 180 -13.24 -8.96 -1.94
CA VAL A 180 -13.77 -9.70 -0.79
C VAL A 180 -13.68 -11.20 -1.04
N ALA A 181 -14.16 -11.69 -2.19
CA ALA A 181 -14.07 -13.10 -2.54
C ALA A 181 -12.62 -13.62 -2.57
N LEU A 182 -11.68 -12.85 -3.16
CA LEU A 182 -10.26 -13.22 -3.22
C LEU A 182 -9.61 -13.30 -1.84
N VAL A 183 -9.96 -12.39 -0.93
CA VAL A 183 -9.44 -12.38 0.44
C VAL A 183 -10.03 -13.54 1.25
N PHE A 184 -11.35 -13.72 1.23
CA PHE A 184 -12.03 -14.78 2.00
C PHE A 184 -11.69 -16.19 1.53
N THR A 185 -11.52 -16.40 0.22
CA THR A 185 -11.08 -17.69 -0.33
C THR A 185 -9.57 -17.92 -0.14
N GLY A 186 -8.82 -16.89 0.27
CA GLY A 186 -7.37 -16.92 0.37
C GLY A 186 -6.67 -16.98 -0.99
N LEU A 187 -7.39 -16.75 -2.10
CA LEU A 187 -6.81 -16.73 -3.45
C LEU A 187 -5.87 -15.55 -3.67
N VAL A 188 -6.07 -14.46 -2.94
CA VAL A 188 -5.23 -13.25 -3.01
C VAL A 188 -3.74 -13.56 -2.79
N LYS A 189 -3.41 -14.58 -1.98
CA LYS A 189 -2.03 -14.99 -1.71
C LYS A 189 -1.31 -15.47 -2.97
N TYR A 190 -2.01 -16.10 -3.92
CA TYR A 190 -1.41 -16.55 -5.17
C TYR A 190 -1.08 -15.39 -6.12
N LEU A 191 -1.69 -14.22 -5.92
CA LEU A 191 -1.36 -13.00 -6.66
C LEU A 191 -0.19 -12.25 -6.01
N ILE A 192 -0.17 -12.19 -4.68
CA ILE A 192 0.82 -11.40 -3.92
C ILE A 192 2.13 -12.18 -3.68
N LEU A 193 2.05 -13.45 -3.28
CA LEU A 193 3.22 -14.17 -2.79
C LEU A 193 4.29 -14.44 -3.85
N PRO A 194 3.98 -14.80 -5.11
CA PRO A 194 5.03 -15.04 -6.10
C PRO A 194 5.95 -13.83 -6.34
N PRO A 195 5.45 -12.61 -6.63
CA PRO A 195 6.32 -11.45 -6.78
C PRO A 195 6.98 -11.06 -5.44
N LEU A 196 6.33 -11.31 -4.30
CA LEU A 196 6.91 -11.07 -2.97
C LEU A 196 8.14 -11.94 -2.72
N TYR A 197 8.02 -13.25 -2.94
CA TYR A 197 9.13 -14.18 -2.78
C TYR A 197 10.26 -13.87 -3.75
N LEU A 198 9.96 -13.50 -4.99
CA LEU A 198 10.98 -13.06 -5.94
C LEU A 198 11.74 -11.85 -5.42
N ALA A 199 11.03 -10.81 -4.94
CA ALA A 199 11.66 -9.62 -4.38
C ALA A 199 12.54 -9.95 -3.17
N LEU A 200 12.07 -10.82 -2.26
CA LEU A 200 12.83 -11.24 -1.08
C LEU A 200 14.04 -12.10 -1.45
N GLN A 201 13.94 -12.96 -2.45
CA GLN A 201 15.09 -13.73 -2.95
C GLN A 201 16.17 -12.81 -3.54
N LEU A 202 15.77 -11.79 -4.30
CA LEU A 202 16.70 -10.77 -4.81
C LEU A 202 17.38 -10.01 -3.66
N LEU A 203 16.62 -9.60 -2.63
CA LEU A 203 17.19 -8.96 -1.44
C LEU A 203 18.14 -9.89 -0.66
N ALA A 204 17.80 -11.17 -0.56
CA ALA A 204 18.66 -12.16 0.09
C ALA A 204 19.99 -12.34 -0.65
N GLN A 205 19.98 -12.32 -2.00
CA GLN A 205 21.20 -12.34 -2.82
C GLN A 205 22.08 -11.10 -2.60
N LEU A 206 21.49 -9.96 -2.24
CA LEU A 206 22.20 -8.74 -1.82
C LEU A 206 22.66 -8.78 -0.34
N GLY A 207 22.48 -9.93 0.33
CA GLY A 207 22.83 -10.16 1.72
C GLY A 207 21.91 -9.40 2.69
N ILE A 208 20.63 -9.29 2.36
CA ILE A 208 19.55 -8.76 3.19
C ILE A 208 18.54 -9.90 3.41
N PRO A 209 18.85 -10.89 4.26
CA PRO A 209 17.96 -12.03 4.48
C PRO A 209 16.80 -11.64 5.39
N ILE A 210 15.69 -11.23 4.79
CA ILE A 210 14.46 -10.91 5.51
C ILE A 210 13.64 -12.19 5.57
N GLY A 211 13.54 -12.77 6.78
CA GLY A 211 12.71 -13.94 7.02
C GLY A 211 11.22 -13.60 6.96
N ILE A 212 10.42 -14.53 6.43
CA ILE A 212 8.96 -14.61 6.60
C ILE A 212 8.70 -15.69 7.64
#